data_AF-A0A2G6NXV2-F1
#
_entry.id   AF-A0A2G6NXV2-F1
#
_cell.length_a   1.000
_cell.length_b   1.000
_cell.length_c   1.000
_cell.angle_alpha   90.00
_cell.angle_beta   90.00
_cell.angle_gamma   90.00
#
_symmetry.space_group_name_H-M   'P 1'
#
loop_
_entity.id
_entity.type
_entity.pdbx_description
1 polymer ?
#
loop_
_entity_poly.entity_id
_entity_poly.type
_entity_poly.pdbx_seq_one_letter_code
_entity_poly.pdbx_strand_id
1 'polypeptide(L)'
;MFDYWQFKKSQDKSTKERVLVLACLILALSAALSLSPYATSDRQDVIYCAAGSLLNGVLQTIYRATQVVQDDAKNALYHLEDGALAVETFAYVAEPALDQKLAQHWYPLYNTGYVIAVDRNVVAADIAEFSDLVKLELAVSIPSSKVALRNLIATLAYDGQTNSFDLARATTQMLTILYNRQQLLYDDGAAPLIICYDYQAQQLKQNRPQLDIVVPTQRLIFKGGLLSTKPLAQLQSASAQLTRQLTARGYADNLATAEQWQRQGAIRSQQIDLFDDVTRTMRRRVKGSHIYRTADGRGHFLIGLLTAVVIAIWTISLYARSSQKSMRKAMLLNGILLVGWFTVRIIKYLLYDRKILDAYLWYSFYIFILLLPVTFLWLVLSCDRFEDSGKMPKLISVLFVVNFIIIGLLFSNNLHHLFFQFDLTLPDWNRHYSYGALFWAMYAFFFSEIIAGIIILVYKAFKSQKKRNYLGPFIVIILTVSFSFLYVARIVMHAFDITLWTGIFNMLFFESALRSGLISVNAQYGKLFKCAKLNMQILNRGGDVVLAAGAAGAIPALSQSQLEDVARFPLQLDEAPICTSMPSTAATFVISMMSRASISCAATWRTALKN
;
A
#
# COMPACT_ATOMS: atom_id res chain seq x y z
N MET A 1 22.14 31.38 28.03
CA MET A 1 21.55 30.07 28.40
C MET A 1 20.13 29.86 27.85
N PHE A 2 19.05 30.59 28.22
CA PHE A 2 17.72 30.43 27.57
C PHE A 2 17.80 30.59 26.06
N ASP A 3 18.65 31.48 25.55
CA ASP A 3 18.94 31.71 24.13
C ASP A 3 19.66 30.51 23.49
N TYR A 4 20.42 29.74 24.27
CA TYR A 4 21.04 28.48 23.86
C TYR A 4 20.03 27.32 23.92
N TRP A 5 19.08 27.36 24.87
CA TRP A 5 17.92 26.48 24.87
C TRP A 5 16.95 26.84 23.74
N GLN A 6 16.75 28.11 23.38
CA GLN A 6 15.99 28.53 22.21
C GLN A 6 16.74 28.22 20.93
N PHE A 7 18.07 28.34 20.86
CA PHE A 7 18.84 27.94 19.68
C PHE A 7 18.85 26.42 19.48
N LYS A 8 18.98 25.64 20.57
CA LYS A 8 18.94 24.17 20.51
C LYS A 8 17.51 23.65 20.33
N LYS A 9 16.52 24.29 20.94
CA LYS A 9 15.09 24.04 20.70
C LYS A 9 14.71 24.54 19.32
N SER A 10 15.31 25.58 18.73
CA SER A 10 15.03 26.02 17.35
C SER A 10 15.76 25.17 16.31
N GLN A 11 16.95 24.62 16.58
CA GLN A 11 17.57 23.61 15.71
C GLN A 11 16.81 22.28 15.76
N ASP A 12 16.43 21.80 16.95
CA ASP A 12 15.69 20.54 17.10
C ASP A 12 14.22 20.70 16.64
N LYS A 13 13.60 21.86 16.86
CA LYS A 13 12.30 22.25 16.29
C LYS A 13 12.42 22.46 14.78
N SER A 14 13.43 23.14 14.24
CA SER A 14 13.70 23.21 12.79
C SER A 14 13.91 21.83 12.18
N THR A 15 14.53 20.88 12.88
CA THR A 15 14.72 19.52 12.33
C THR A 15 13.43 18.73 12.39
N LYS A 16 12.67 18.83 13.49
CA LYS A 16 11.32 18.24 13.61
C LYS A 16 10.33 18.86 12.64
N GLU A 17 10.34 20.17 12.46
CA GLU A 17 9.57 20.95 11.48
C GLU A 17 9.99 20.58 10.07
N ARG A 18 11.28 20.45 9.74
CA ARG A 18 11.70 19.96 8.42
C ARG A 18 11.25 18.53 8.14
N VAL A 19 11.26 17.64 9.13
CA VAL A 19 10.78 16.26 8.97
C VAL A 19 9.24 16.20 8.91
N LEU A 20 8.56 17.01 9.72
CA LEU A 20 7.10 17.16 9.69
C LEU A 20 6.67 17.81 8.36
N VAL A 21 7.37 18.83 7.88
CA VAL A 21 7.16 19.48 6.58
C VAL A 21 7.51 18.52 5.45
N LEU A 22 8.56 17.69 5.54
CA LEU A 22 8.83 16.68 4.52
C LEU A 22 7.73 15.61 4.50
N ALA A 23 7.27 15.14 5.67
CA ALA A 23 6.16 14.20 5.77
C ALA A 23 4.83 14.81 5.29
N CYS A 24 4.53 16.05 5.69
CA CYS A 24 3.38 16.82 5.24
C CYS A 24 3.48 17.19 3.75
N LEU A 25 4.66 17.41 3.18
CA LEU A 25 4.87 17.61 1.75
C LEU A 25 4.72 16.31 0.99
N ILE A 26 5.18 15.16 1.51
CA ILE A 26 4.95 13.85 0.89
C ILE A 26 3.45 13.49 0.96
N LEU A 27 2.80 13.74 2.09
CA LEU A 27 1.36 13.55 2.26
C LEU A 27 0.55 14.53 1.39
N ALA A 28 0.92 15.82 1.35
CA ALA A 28 0.28 16.82 0.51
C ALA A 28 0.58 16.61 -0.98
N LEU A 29 1.74 16.07 -1.36
CA LEU A 29 2.03 15.67 -2.73
C LEU A 29 1.21 14.43 -3.10
N SER A 30 1.03 13.47 -2.18
CA SER A 30 0.12 12.34 -2.42
C SER A 30 -1.35 12.75 -2.48
N ALA A 31 -1.75 13.75 -1.70
CA ALA A 31 -3.09 14.35 -1.74
C ALA A 31 -3.29 15.22 -3.00
N ALA A 32 -2.29 15.98 -3.41
CA ALA A 32 -2.29 16.77 -4.64
C ALA A 32 -2.21 15.88 -5.88
N LEU A 33 -1.56 14.72 -5.84
CA LEU A 33 -1.64 13.70 -6.89
C LEU A 33 -3.01 13.01 -6.96
N SER A 34 -3.82 13.06 -5.87
CA SER A 34 -5.22 12.64 -5.89
C SER A 34 -6.23 13.78 -6.15
N LEU A 35 -5.80 15.04 -6.10
CA LEU A 35 -6.63 16.24 -6.30
C LEU A 35 -6.27 17.04 -7.55
N SER A 36 -5.13 16.76 -8.18
CA SER A 36 -4.81 17.28 -9.50
C SER A 36 -5.85 16.73 -10.45
N PRO A 37 -6.61 17.59 -11.17
CA PRO A 37 -7.21 17.15 -12.41
C PRO A 37 -6.08 16.56 -13.24
N TYR A 38 -6.19 15.28 -13.58
CA TYR A 38 -5.31 14.75 -14.61
C TYR A 38 -5.56 15.58 -15.86
N ALA A 39 -4.50 16.00 -16.55
CA ALA A 39 -4.63 16.83 -17.75
C ALA A 39 -5.60 16.12 -18.70
N THR A 40 -6.78 16.73 -18.91
CA THR A 40 -7.82 16.22 -19.79
C THR A 40 -7.22 16.04 -21.16
N SER A 41 -6.87 14.80 -21.52
CA SER A 41 -6.50 14.51 -22.90
C SER A 41 -7.71 14.79 -23.77
N ASP A 42 -7.51 15.38 -24.93
CA ASP A 42 -8.57 15.96 -25.77
C ASP A 42 -9.40 14.85 -26.47
N ARG A 43 -10.10 14.06 -25.65
CA ARG A 43 -10.85 12.82 -25.99
C ARG A 43 -12.34 13.09 -26.18
N GLN A 44 -12.67 14.29 -26.65
CA GLN A 44 -14.04 14.78 -26.74
C GLN A 44 -14.94 13.95 -27.68
N ASP A 45 -14.34 13.12 -28.53
CA ASP A 45 -14.97 12.25 -29.51
C ASP A 45 -14.59 10.75 -29.32
N VAL A 46 -14.61 10.29 -28.06
CA VAL A 46 -14.47 8.85 -27.72
C VAL A 46 -15.74 8.33 -27.07
N ILE A 47 -16.22 7.16 -27.51
CA ILE A 47 -17.30 6.40 -26.86
C ILE A 47 -16.71 5.14 -26.22
N TYR A 48 -16.93 4.98 -24.92
CA TYR A 48 -16.46 3.79 -24.19
C TYR A 48 -17.57 2.75 -24.08
N CYS A 49 -17.31 1.54 -24.52
CA CYS A 49 -18.17 0.36 -24.35
C CYS A 49 -17.61 -0.55 -23.24
N ALA A 50 -18.50 -1.27 -22.57
CA ALA A 50 -18.11 -2.30 -21.62
C ALA A 50 -17.43 -3.47 -22.36
N ALA A 51 -16.35 -4.01 -21.77
CA ALA A 51 -15.71 -5.20 -22.30
C ALA A 51 -16.71 -6.37 -22.43
N GLY A 52 -16.66 -7.08 -23.56
CA GLY A 52 -17.61 -8.14 -23.89
C GLY A 52 -19.00 -7.67 -24.34
N SER A 53 -19.27 -6.37 -24.41
CA SER A 53 -20.50 -5.84 -25.01
C SER A 53 -20.43 -5.86 -26.55
N LEU A 54 -21.51 -6.33 -27.16
CA LEU A 54 -21.69 -6.32 -28.61
C LEU A 54 -22.16 -4.96 -29.15
N LEU A 55 -22.50 -4.01 -28.26
CA LEU A 55 -22.88 -2.64 -28.60
C LEU A 55 -21.77 -1.91 -29.37
N ASN A 56 -20.50 -2.16 -29.04
CA ASN A 56 -19.33 -1.59 -29.72
C ASN A 56 -19.44 -1.73 -31.25
N GLY A 57 -19.69 -2.95 -31.75
CA GLY A 57 -19.83 -3.23 -33.18
C GLY A 57 -21.08 -2.60 -33.81
N VAL A 58 -22.10 -2.22 -33.04
CA VAL A 58 -23.23 -1.44 -33.52
C VAL A 58 -22.84 0.03 -33.63
N LEU A 59 -22.26 0.59 -32.57
CA LEU A 59 -21.90 2.00 -32.49
C LEU A 59 -20.83 2.39 -33.51
N GLN A 60 -19.86 1.53 -33.80
CA GLN A 60 -18.89 1.76 -34.88
C GLN A 60 -19.55 1.96 -36.26
N THR A 61 -20.72 1.39 -36.52
CA THR A 61 -21.43 1.59 -37.81
C THR A 61 -22.16 2.93 -37.88
N ILE A 62 -22.60 3.46 -36.73
CA ILE A 62 -23.35 4.72 -36.58
C ILE A 62 -22.36 5.89 -36.46
N TYR A 63 -21.38 5.77 -35.58
CA TYR A 63 -20.38 6.78 -35.23
C TYR A 63 -19.05 6.56 -35.97
N ARG A 64 -19.07 6.60 -37.30
CA ARG A 64 -17.89 6.26 -38.13
C ARG A 64 -16.68 7.18 -37.95
N ALA A 65 -16.89 8.40 -37.45
CA ALA A 65 -15.84 9.40 -37.21
C ALA A 65 -15.39 9.47 -35.74
N THR A 66 -16.03 8.73 -34.84
CA THR A 66 -15.80 8.76 -33.39
C THR A 66 -15.07 7.48 -32.99
N GLN A 67 -14.07 7.57 -32.12
CA GLN A 67 -13.37 6.37 -31.69
C GLN A 67 -14.23 5.59 -30.68
N VAL A 68 -14.61 4.35 -31.00
CA VAL A 68 -15.31 3.46 -30.06
C VAL A 68 -14.29 2.50 -29.43
N VAL A 69 -14.16 2.55 -28.11
CA VAL A 69 -13.15 1.81 -27.33
C VAL A 69 -13.85 0.87 -26.37
N GLN A 70 -13.39 -0.38 -26.25
CA GLN A 70 -13.76 -1.25 -25.13
C GLN A 70 -12.76 -1.06 -23.99
N ASP A 71 -13.27 -0.80 -22.79
CA ASP A 71 -12.50 -0.74 -21.55
C ASP A 71 -13.17 -1.62 -20.48
N ASP A 72 -12.36 -2.21 -19.62
CA ASP A 72 -12.76 -3.21 -18.62
C ASP A 72 -12.45 -2.73 -17.19
N ALA A 73 -11.66 -1.66 -17.05
CA ALA A 73 -10.92 -1.36 -15.82
C ALA A 73 -11.45 -0.17 -15.00
N LYS A 74 -12.31 0.68 -15.56
CA LYS A 74 -12.71 1.95 -14.94
C LYS A 74 -14.22 2.17 -14.87
N ASN A 75 -14.64 2.90 -13.84
CA ASN A 75 -16.04 3.28 -13.66
C ASN A 75 -16.48 4.14 -14.86
N ALA A 76 -17.65 3.87 -15.44
CA ALA A 76 -18.16 4.62 -16.59
C ALA A 76 -18.14 6.15 -16.37
N LEU A 77 -18.41 6.61 -15.15
CA LEU A 77 -18.35 8.03 -14.76
C LEU A 77 -16.96 8.66 -14.91
N TYR A 78 -15.88 7.91 -14.64
CA TYR A 78 -14.52 8.41 -14.80
C TYR A 78 -14.21 8.79 -16.26
N HIS A 79 -14.72 8.01 -17.23
CA HIS A 79 -14.51 8.33 -18.64
C HIS A 79 -15.27 9.60 -19.06
N LEU A 80 -16.46 9.85 -18.51
CA LEU A 80 -17.19 11.11 -18.72
C LEU A 80 -16.44 12.30 -18.08
N GLU A 81 -15.86 12.13 -16.89
CA GLU A 81 -15.00 13.13 -16.24
C GLU A 81 -13.69 13.39 -17.02
N ASP A 82 -13.11 12.35 -17.65
CA ASP A 82 -11.95 12.45 -18.58
C ASP A 82 -12.32 13.05 -19.96
N GLY A 83 -13.58 13.50 -20.12
CA GLY A 83 -14.05 14.22 -21.31
C GLY A 83 -14.64 13.38 -22.43
N ALA A 84 -14.93 12.08 -22.20
CA ALA A 84 -15.53 11.21 -23.21
C ALA A 84 -16.91 11.72 -23.68
N LEU A 85 -17.24 11.43 -24.94
CA LEU A 85 -18.53 11.78 -25.54
C LEU A 85 -19.68 11.01 -24.88
N ALA A 86 -19.54 9.70 -24.77
CA ALA A 86 -20.52 8.82 -24.16
C ALA A 86 -19.88 7.56 -23.58
N VAL A 87 -20.59 6.93 -22.64
CA VAL A 87 -20.14 5.70 -21.97
C VAL A 87 -21.30 4.72 -21.86
N GLU A 88 -21.01 3.46 -22.15
CA GLU A 88 -21.94 2.36 -21.90
C GLU A 88 -22.02 2.08 -20.41
N THR A 89 -23.24 2.08 -19.89
CA THR A 89 -23.48 1.80 -18.47
C THR A 89 -24.90 1.26 -18.27
N PHE A 90 -25.26 1.04 -17.01
CA PHE A 90 -26.58 0.56 -16.61
C PHE A 90 -27.36 1.67 -15.89
N ALA A 91 -28.70 1.60 -15.94
CA ALA A 91 -29.61 2.60 -15.37
C ALA A 91 -29.28 2.96 -13.91
N TYR A 92 -28.90 1.97 -13.08
CA TYR A 92 -28.54 2.17 -11.68
C TYR A 92 -27.28 3.05 -11.46
N VAL A 93 -26.45 3.27 -12.49
CA VAL A 93 -25.34 4.24 -12.50
C VAL A 93 -25.77 5.55 -13.19
N ALA A 94 -26.52 5.44 -14.28
CA ALA A 94 -26.95 6.57 -15.09
C ALA A 94 -27.89 7.52 -14.34
N GLU A 95 -28.89 6.98 -13.64
CA GLU A 95 -29.90 7.77 -12.93
C GLU A 95 -29.25 8.65 -11.82
N PRO A 96 -28.42 8.13 -10.89
CA PRO A 96 -27.70 8.97 -9.93
C PRO A 96 -26.74 9.99 -10.58
N ALA A 97 -26.17 9.68 -11.73
CA ALA A 97 -25.25 10.57 -12.43
C ALA A 97 -25.97 11.76 -13.09
N LEU A 98 -27.21 11.56 -13.54
CA LEU A 98 -28.10 12.64 -13.97
C LEU A 98 -28.53 13.50 -12.76
N ASP A 99 -28.95 12.87 -11.66
CA ASP A 99 -29.35 13.58 -10.43
C ASP A 99 -28.22 14.47 -9.89
N GLN A 100 -26.98 13.97 -9.93
CA GLN A 100 -25.77 14.68 -9.52
C GLN A 100 -25.21 15.64 -10.61
N LYS A 101 -25.85 15.71 -11.79
CA LYS A 101 -25.44 16.53 -12.94
C LYS A 101 -24.03 16.23 -13.47
N LEU A 102 -23.54 15.01 -13.26
CA LEU A 102 -22.30 14.49 -13.85
C LEU A 102 -22.47 14.14 -15.34
N ALA A 103 -23.72 13.95 -15.78
CA ALA A 103 -24.10 13.77 -17.17
C ALA A 103 -25.38 14.58 -17.49
N GLN A 104 -25.68 14.76 -18.78
CA GLN A 104 -26.85 15.54 -19.24
C GLN A 104 -27.91 14.67 -19.93
N HIS A 105 -27.51 13.53 -20.50
CA HIS A 105 -28.40 12.68 -21.28
C HIS A 105 -28.19 11.20 -20.98
N TRP A 106 -29.28 10.44 -20.88
CA TRP A 106 -29.31 8.99 -20.77
C TRP A 106 -30.14 8.40 -21.91
N TYR A 107 -29.52 7.48 -22.65
CA TYR A 107 -30.12 6.79 -23.79
C TYR A 107 -30.20 5.29 -23.46
N PRO A 108 -31.30 4.79 -22.89
CA PRO A 108 -31.48 3.36 -22.64
C PRO A 108 -31.69 2.62 -23.97
N LEU A 109 -30.86 1.61 -24.26
CA LEU A 109 -30.80 0.97 -25.57
C LEU A 109 -31.23 -0.50 -25.56
N TYR A 110 -31.04 -1.21 -24.44
CA TYR A 110 -31.38 -2.63 -24.32
C TYR A 110 -31.68 -3.02 -22.88
N ASN A 111 -32.40 -4.12 -22.71
CA ASN A 111 -32.50 -4.85 -21.44
C ASN A 111 -31.70 -6.15 -21.56
N THR A 112 -31.09 -6.60 -20.47
CA THR A 112 -30.37 -7.87 -20.43
C THR A 112 -30.43 -8.50 -19.05
N GLY A 113 -30.49 -9.82 -18.96
CA GLY A 113 -30.37 -10.59 -17.73
C GLY A 113 -29.43 -11.77 -17.88
N TYR A 114 -28.96 -12.31 -16.75
CA TYR A 114 -28.18 -13.55 -16.78
C TYR A 114 -29.04 -14.75 -17.18
N VAL A 115 -28.41 -15.66 -17.91
CA VAL A 115 -28.94 -16.96 -18.34
C VAL A 115 -27.85 -18.02 -18.18
N ILE A 116 -28.21 -19.29 -18.34
CA ILE A 116 -27.27 -20.41 -18.34
C ILE A 116 -27.27 -21.00 -19.75
N ALA A 117 -26.14 -20.88 -20.45
CA ALA A 117 -25.91 -21.63 -21.68
C ALA A 117 -25.36 -23.03 -21.32
N VAL A 118 -25.99 -24.07 -21.84
CA VAL A 118 -25.79 -25.47 -21.46
C VAL A 118 -25.44 -26.27 -22.71
N ASP A 119 -24.27 -26.93 -22.74
CA ASP A 119 -23.93 -27.86 -23.83
C ASP A 119 -24.66 -29.19 -23.63
N ARG A 120 -25.73 -29.40 -24.41
CA ARG A 120 -26.58 -30.60 -24.32
C ARG A 120 -25.88 -31.88 -24.81
N ASN A 121 -24.71 -31.79 -25.45
CA ASN A 121 -23.89 -32.98 -25.75
C ASN A 121 -23.16 -33.51 -24.49
N VAL A 122 -22.98 -32.67 -23.48
CA VAL A 122 -22.31 -33.01 -22.21
C VAL A 122 -23.30 -33.10 -21.05
N VAL A 123 -24.34 -32.26 -21.06
CA VAL A 123 -25.26 -32.06 -19.93
C VAL A 123 -26.66 -32.56 -20.25
N ALA A 124 -26.93 -33.81 -19.85
CA ALA A 124 -28.25 -34.42 -19.91
C ALA A 124 -29.16 -34.07 -18.72
N ALA A 125 -28.63 -33.41 -17.69
CA ALA A 125 -29.42 -32.99 -16.53
C ALA A 125 -30.40 -31.86 -16.89
N ASP A 126 -31.58 -31.89 -16.27
CA ASP A 126 -32.47 -30.75 -16.29
C ASP A 126 -31.98 -29.68 -15.30
N ILE A 127 -31.99 -28.42 -15.74
CA ILE A 127 -31.45 -27.27 -15.00
C ILE A 127 -32.51 -26.18 -15.09
N ALA A 128 -33.01 -25.73 -13.95
CA ALA A 128 -33.99 -24.65 -13.88
C ALA A 128 -33.36 -23.37 -13.28
N GLU A 129 -32.58 -23.52 -12.21
CA GLU A 129 -32.04 -22.38 -11.44
C GLU A 129 -30.51 -22.41 -11.30
N PHE A 130 -29.91 -21.26 -11.00
CA PHE A 130 -28.46 -21.16 -10.76
C PHE A 130 -27.95 -22.08 -9.64
N SER A 131 -28.80 -22.41 -8.67
CA SER A 131 -28.49 -23.32 -7.55
C SER A 131 -28.31 -24.78 -7.99
N ASP A 132 -28.90 -25.19 -9.12
CA ASP A 132 -28.77 -26.55 -9.64
C ASP A 132 -27.35 -26.85 -10.13
N LEU A 133 -26.62 -25.82 -10.57
CA LEU A 133 -25.23 -25.92 -11.01
C LEU A 133 -24.29 -26.46 -9.93
N VAL A 134 -24.62 -26.27 -8.64
CA VAL A 134 -23.84 -26.79 -7.49
C VAL A 134 -24.02 -28.30 -7.32
N LYS A 135 -25.11 -28.88 -7.84
CA LYS A 135 -25.39 -30.32 -7.82
C LYS A 135 -24.62 -31.08 -8.90
N LEU A 136 -24.11 -30.38 -9.92
CA LEU A 136 -23.38 -30.95 -11.04
C LEU A 136 -21.87 -30.95 -10.75
N GLU A 137 -21.17 -32.01 -11.18
CA GLU A 137 -19.70 -32.11 -11.04
C GLU A 137 -18.95 -31.55 -12.26
N LEU A 138 -19.51 -30.51 -12.89
CA LEU A 138 -19.04 -29.95 -14.16
C LEU A 138 -18.47 -28.54 -14.01
N ALA A 139 -17.60 -28.16 -14.93
CA ALA A 139 -17.02 -26.82 -14.97
C ALA A 139 -18.07 -25.77 -15.38
N VAL A 140 -18.12 -24.67 -14.62
CA VAL A 140 -19.01 -23.52 -14.82
C VAL A 140 -18.17 -22.28 -15.10
N SER A 141 -18.35 -21.69 -16.28
CA SER A 141 -17.72 -20.44 -16.68
C SER A 141 -18.57 -19.24 -16.24
N ILE A 142 -17.92 -18.22 -15.69
CA ILE A 142 -18.54 -16.95 -15.28
C ILE A 142 -17.76 -15.75 -15.84
N PRO A 143 -18.37 -14.57 -16.01
CA PRO A 143 -17.66 -13.36 -16.45
C PRO A 143 -16.56 -12.93 -15.47
N SER A 144 -15.40 -12.48 -15.99
CA SER A 144 -14.35 -11.90 -15.14
C SER A 144 -14.45 -10.39 -14.93
N SER A 145 -15.07 -9.64 -15.86
CA SER A 145 -15.14 -8.18 -15.80
C SER A 145 -15.85 -7.67 -14.54
N LYS A 146 -15.35 -6.58 -13.96
CA LYS A 146 -15.84 -6.08 -12.66
C LYS A 146 -17.34 -5.77 -12.69
N VAL A 147 -17.84 -5.19 -13.77
CA VAL A 147 -19.24 -4.77 -13.91
C VAL A 147 -20.16 -5.97 -14.12
N ALA A 148 -19.79 -6.91 -15.00
CA ALA A 148 -20.56 -8.13 -15.21
C ALA A 148 -20.58 -8.98 -13.93
N LEU A 149 -19.42 -9.22 -13.30
CA LEU A 149 -19.32 -9.98 -12.06
C LEU A 149 -20.11 -9.33 -10.90
N ARG A 150 -20.21 -7.99 -10.87
CA ARG A 150 -21.10 -7.27 -9.93
C ARG A 150 -22.57 -7.59 -10.18
N ASN A 151 -23.00 -7.48 -11.43
CA ASN A 151 -24.37 -7.77 -11.84
C ASN A 151 -24.72 -9.26 -11.63
N LEU A 152 -23.77 -10.19 -11.85
CA LEU A 152 -23.95 -11.61 -11.58
C LEU A 152 -24.13 -11.86 -10.08
N ILE A 153 -23.25 -11.35 -9.22
CA ILE A 153 -23.36 -11.58 -7.78
C ILE A 153 -24.62 -10.94 -7.20
N ALA A 154 -25.06 -9.79 -7.71
CA ALA A 154 -26.36 -9.24 -7.37
C ALA A 154 -27.51 -10.18 -7.78
N THR A 155 -27.43 -10.78 -8.98
CA THR A 155 -28.42 -11.76 -9.47
C THR A 155 -28.47 -13.01 -8.59
N LEU A 156 -27.31 -13.58 -8.25
CA LEU A 156 -27.21 -14.76 -7.37
C LEU A 156 -27.59 -14.47 -5.91
N ALA A 157 -27.56 -13.20 -5.50
CA ALA A 157 -27.93 -12.78 -4.15
C ALA A 157 -29.42 -12.41 -4.04
N TYR A 158 -30.10 -12.22 -5.16
CA TYR A 158 -31.49 -11.77 -5.18
C TYR A 158 -32.44 -12.90 -4.77
N ASP A 159 -33.29 -12.62 -3.78
CA ASP A 159 -34.42 -13.48 -3.44
C ASP A 159 -35.72 -12.84 -3.98
N GLY A 160 -36.27 -13.43 -5.04
CA GLY A 160 -37.48 -12.94 -5.71
C GLY A 160 -38.77 -13.06 -4.87
N GLN A 161 -38.78 -13.83 -3.78
CA GLN A 161 -39.95 -13.94 -2.91
C GLN A 161 -39.99 -12.81 -1.86
N THR A 162 -38.83 -12.49 -1.28
CA THR A 162 -38.71 -11.44 -0.25
C THR A 162 -38.28 -10.09 -0.81
N ASN A 163 -37.95 -10.01 -2.10
CA ASN A 163 -37.37 -8.86 -2.79
C ASN A 163 -36.15 -8.27 -2.04
N SER A 164 -35.33 -9.17 -1.48
CA SER A 164 -34.15 -8.84 -0.67
C SER A 164 -32.88 -9.43 -1.26
N PHE A 165 -31.72 -9.04 -0.72
CA PHE A 165 -30.41 -9.48 -1.18
C PHE A 165 -29.64 -10.21 -0.07
N ASP A 166 -29.38 -11.49 -0.27
CA ASP A 166 -28.48 -12.30 0.57
C ASP A 166 -27.14 -12.54 -0.13
N LEU A 167 -26.17 -11.67 0.17
CA LEU A 167 -24.80 -11.81 -0.32
C LEU A 167 -24.13 -13.10 0.16
N ALA A 168 -24.53 -13.68 1.30
CA ALA A 168 -23.93 -14.90 1.83
C ALA A 168 -24.35 -16.13 1.01
N ARG A 169 -25.63 -16.22 0.62
CA ARG A 169 -26.16 -17.23 -0.32
C ARG A 169 -25.34 -17.26 -1.61
N ALA A 170 -25.20 -16.11 -2.29
CA ALA A 170 -24.43 -16.00 -3.53
C ALA A 170 -22.93 -16.38 -3.38
N THR A 171 -22.27 -15.77 -2.39
CA THR A 171 -20.80 -15.71 -2.34
C THR A 171 -20.14 -16.70 -1.38
N THR A 172 -20.93 -17.50 -0.67
CA THR A 172 -20.44 -18.48 0.32
C THR A 172 -21.00 -19.89 0.06
N GLN A 173 -22.18 -20.01 -0.56
CA GLN A 173 -22.78 -21.32 -0.85
C GLN A 173 -22.55 -21.76 -2.31
N MET A 174 -22.83 -20.92 -3.31
CA MET A 174 -22.64 -21.31 -4.72
C MET A 174 -21.18 -21.16 -5.16
N LEU A 175 -20.68 -19.92 -5.25
CA LEU A 175 -19.38 -19.64 -5.89
C LEU A 175 -18.20 -20.27 -5.12
N THR A 176 -18.26 -20.35 -3.79
CA THR A 176 -17.23 -21.00 -2.98
C THR A 176 -17.19 -22.51 -3.16
N ILE A 177 -18.33 -23.18 -3.32
CA ILE A 177 -18.35 -24.64 -3.58
C ILE A 177 -17.76 -24.93 -4.96
N LEU A 178 -18.19 -24.21 -6.00
CA LEU A 178 -17.64 -24.35 -7.36
C LEU A 178 -16.13 -24.04 -7.40
N TYR A 179 -15.67 -23.01 -6.68
CA TYR A 179 -14.24 -22.68 -6.60
C TYR A 179 -13.43 -23.76 -5.87
N ASN A 180 -13.90 -24.23 -4.71
CA ASN A 180 -13.20 -25.25 -3.92
C ASN A 180 -13.11 -26.61 -4.64
N ARG A 181 -14.09 -26.91 -5.51
CA ARG A 181 -14.09 -28.09 -6.40
C ARG A 181 -13.29 -27.90 -7.70
N GLN A 182 -12.62 -26.76 -7.88
CA GLN A 182 -11.92 -26.39 -9.12
C GLN A 182 -12.81 -26.33 -10.38
N GLN A 183 -14.13 -26.18 -10.19
CA GLN A 183 -15.13 -26.12 -11.26
C GLN A 183 -15.39 -24.69 -11.76
N LEU A 184 -14.93 -23.65 -11.05
CA LEU A 184 -15.21 -22.26 -11.41
C LEU A 184 -14.18 -21.67 -12.40
N LEU A 185 -14.58 -21.56 -13.66
CA LEU A 185 -13.80 -20.97 -14.77
C LEU A 185 -14.21 -19.51 -15.02
N TYR A 186 -13.37 -18.77 -15.76
CA TYR A 186 -13.58 -17.34 -16.05
C TYR A 186 -13.44 -17.07 -17.55
N ASP A 187 -14.45 -16.45 -18.16
CA ASP A 187 -14.54 -16.12 -19.60
C ASP A 187 -14.24 -17.28 -20.57
N ASP A 188 -14.34 -18.52 -20.10
CA ASP A 188 -14.13 -19.72 -20.91
C ASP A 188 -15.40 -20.01 -21.73
N GLY A 189 -15.33 -19.74 -23.04
CA GLY A 189 -16.41 -20.00 -24.00
C GLY A 189 -16.52 -21.45 -24.47
N ALA A 190 -15.61 -22.35 -24.06
CA ALA A 190 -15.62 -23.77 -24.36
C ALA A 190 -16.25 -24.62 -23.24
N ALA A 191 -16.39 -24.08 -22.02
CA ALA A 191 -17.01 -24.75 -20.88
C ALA A 191 -18.39 -25.36 -21.19
N PRO A 192 -18.80 -26.45 -20.50
CA PRO A 192 -20.09 -27.11 -20.71
C PRO A 192 -21.27 -26.34 -20.10
N LEU A 193 -21.00 -25.49 -19.11
CA LEU A 193 -21.97 -24.61 -18.44
C LEU A 193 -21.39 -23.19 -18.43
N ILE A 194 -22.11 -22.22 -18.97
CA ILE A 194 -21.66 -20.83 -19.08
C ILE A 194 -22.76 -19.90 -18.55
N ILE A 195 -22.47 -19.17 -17.47
CA ILE A 195 -23.35 -18.11 -16.98
C ILE A 195 -22.95 -16.80 -17.67
N CYS A 196 -23.81 -16.30 -18.54
CA CYS A 196 -23.56 -15.10 -19.34
C CYS A 196 -24.85 -14.29 -19.54
N TYR A 197 -24.73 -13.12 -20.16
CA TYR A 197 -25.92 -12.36 -20.55
C TYR A 197 -26.69 -13.04 -21.67
N ASP A 198 -28.02 -12.86 -21.71
CA ASP A 198 -28.90 -13.37 -22.77
C ASP A 198 -28.38 -13.13 -24.20
N TYR A 199 -27.95 -11.90 -24.54
CA TYR A 199 -27.38 -11.62 -25.87
C TYR A 199 -26.06 -12.37 -26.14
N GLN A 200 -25.24 -12.61 -25.11
CA GLN A 200 -24.01 -13.40 -25.23
C GLN A 200 -24.33 -14.88 -25.44
N ALA A 201 -25.34 -15.41 -24.75
CA ALA A 201 -25.81 -16.78 -24.92
C ALA A 201 -26.35 -17.03 -26.34
N GLN A 202 -27.09 -16.07 -26.91
CA GLN A 202 -27.54 -16.14 -28.31
C GLN A 202 -26.35 -16.16 -29.28
N GLN A 203 -25.35 -15.31 -29.08
CA GLN A 203 -24.13 -15.32 -29.91
C GLN A 203 -23.32 -16.62 -29.77
N LEU A 204 -23.20 -17.15 -28.55
CA LEU A 204 -22.57 -18.45 -28.29
C LEU A 204 -23.33 -19.58 -29.02
N LYS A 205 -24.66 -19.57 -28.99
CA LYS A 205 -25.52 -20.55 -29.69
C LYS A 205 -25.41 -20.48 -31.21
N GLN A 206 -25.22 -19.28 -31.80
CA GLN A 206 -24.92 -19.14 -33.23
C GLN A 206 -23.62 -19.86 -33.62
N ASN A 207 -22.60 -19.85 -32.74
CA ASN A 207 -21.31 -20.51 -32.97
C ASN A 207 -21.28 -21.99 -32.52
N ARG A 208 -22.13 -22.37 -31.56
CA ARG A 208 -22.27 -23.73 -30.99
C ARG A 208 -23.77 -24.10 -30.98
N PRO A 209 -24.34 -24.60 -32.09
CA PRO A 209 -25.79 -24.88 -32.20
C PRO A 209 -26.34 -25.86 -31.17
N GLN A 210 -25.49 -26.71 -30.58
CA GLN A 210 -25.84 -27.63 -29.50
C GLN A 210 -26.09 -26.96 -28.14
N LEU A 211 -25.78 -25.66 -28.00
CA LEU A 211 -26.06 -24.92 -26.77
C LEU A 211 -27.55 -24.67 -26.63
N ASP A 212 -28.08 -25.11 -25.50
CA ASP A 212 -29.40 -24.71 -25.03
C ASP A 212 -29.28 -23.50 -24.09
N ILE A 213 -30.32 -22.67 -24.03
CA ILE A 213 -30.32 -21.43 -23.24
C ILE A 213 -31.43 -21.55 -22.18
N VAL A 214 -31.02 -21.94 -20.98
CA VAL A 214 -31.89 -21.98 -19.81
C VAL A 214 -32.03 -20.57 -19.24
N VAL A 215 -33.27 -20.15 -18.99
CA VAL A 215 -33.62 -18.85 -18.41
C VAL A 215 -34.14 -19.07 -16.99
N PRO A 216 -33.34 -18.80 -15.93
CA PRO A 216 -33.76 -19.00 -14.55
C PRO A 216 -34.93 -18.10 -14.14
N THR A 217 -35.79 -18.60 -13.26
CA THR A 217 -36.94 -17.85 -12.73
C THR A 217 -36.48 -16.75 -11.78
N GLN A 218 -35.44 -17.04 -10.97
CA GLN A 218 -34.85 -16.07 -10.05
C GLN A 218 -33.69 -15.32 -10.72
N ARG A 219 -34.02 -14.27 -11.49
CA ARG A 219 -33.01 -13.42 -12.13
C ARG A 219 -33.36 -11.93 -12.08
N LEU A 220 -32.32 -11.10 -12.23
CA LEU A 220 -32.42 -9.65 -12.35
C LEU A 220 -32.32 -9.22 -13.82
N ILE A 221 -33.04 -8.14 -14.16
CA ILE A 221 -32.91 -7.46 -15.44
C ILE A 221 -32.18 -6.13 -15.26
N PHE A 222 -31.21 -5.91 -16.13
CA PHE A 222 -30.37 -4.74 -16.19
C PHE A 222 -30.69 -3.94 -17.45
N LYS A 223 -31.14 -2.70 -17.27
CA LYS A 223 -31.38 -1.75 -18.36
C LYS A 223 -30.06 -1.06 -18.73
N GLY A 224 -29.51 -1.42 -19.89
CA GLY A 224 -28.24 -0.91 -20.40
C GLY A 224 -28.42 0.16 -21.48
N GLY A 225 -27.40 1.01 -21.67
CA GLY A 225 -27.48 2.12 -22.60
C GLY A 225 -26.27 3.06 -22.52
N LEU A 226 -26.39 4.22 -23.19
CA LEU A 226 -25.35 5.24 -23.23
C LEU A 226 -25.69 6.43 -22.31
N LEU A 227 -24.77 6.76 -21.42
CA LEU A 227 -24.76 7.99 -20.63
C LEU A 227 -23.83 9.00 -21.33
N SER A 228 -24.25 10.26 -21.47
CA SER A 228 -23.51 11.27 -22.23
C SER A 228 -23.61 12.68 -21.65
N THR A 229 -22.56 13.47 -21.87
CA THR A 229 -22.48 14.91 -21.55
C THR A 229 -23.04 15.81 -22.67
N LYS A 230 -23.23 15.29 -23.90
CA LYS A 230 -23.68 16.02 -25.08
C LYS A 230 -24.87 15.30 -25.75
N PRO A 231 -25.75 15.99 -26.51
CA PRO A 231 -26.86 15.32 -27.19
C PRO A 231 -26.40 14.44 -28.34
N LEU A 232 -26.75 13.16 -28.30
CA LEU A 232 -26.38 12.14 -29.30
C LEU A 232 -27.35 12.11 -30.49
N ALA A 233 -27.37 13.19 -31.28
CA ALA A 233 -28.29 13.35 -32.42
C ALA A 233 -28.21 12.20 -33.45
N GLN A 234 -27.01 11.68 -33.74
CA GLN A 234 -26.81 10.56 -34.66
C GLN A 234 -27.54 9.29 -34.19
N LEU A 235 -27.52 9.01 -32.87
CA LEU A 235 -28.21 7.87 -32.26
C LEU A 235 -29.73 7.98 -32.41
N GLN A 236 -30.27 9.19 -32.26
CA GLN A 236 -31.71 9.46 -32.43
C GLN A 236 -32.13 9.24 -33.89
N SER A 237 -31.37 9.78 -34.86
CA SER A 237 -31.64 9.61 -36.30
C SER A 237 -31.49 8.16 -36.77
N ALA A 238 -30.61 7.37 -36.14
CA ALA A 238 -30.34 5.98 -36.51
C ALA A 238 -31.16 4.96 -35.70
N SER A 239 -32.13 5.40 -34.88
CA SER A 239 -32.88 4.55 -33.93
C SER A 239 -33.42 3.24 -34.54
N ALA A 240 -34.11 3.28 -35.68
CA ALA A 240 -34.63 2.06 -36.33
C ALA A 240 -33.52 1.11 -36.85
N GLN A 241 -32.36 1.65 -37.26
CA GLN A 241 -31.19 0.86 -37.65
C GLN A 241 -30.48 0.28 -36.43
N LEU A 242 -30.38 1.05 -35.34
CA LEU A 242 -29.82 0.64 -34.05
C LEU A 242 -30.58 -0.55 -33.49
N THR A 243 -31.91 -0.45 -33.37
CA THR A 243 -32.78 -1.55 -32.93
C THR A 243 -32.54 -2.81 -33.76
N ARG A 244 -32.66 -2.73 -35.09
CA ARG A 244 -32.43 -3.88 -35.99
C ARG A 244 -31.05 -4.52 -35.82
N GLN A 245 -30.00 -3.71 -35.61
CA GLN A 245 -28.64 -4.20 -35.41
C GLN A 245 -28.37 -4.79 -34.02
N LEU A 246 -29.09 -4.34 -32.99
CA LEU A 246 -29.07 -4.94 -31.66
C LEU A 246 -29.77 -6.31 -31.70
N THR A 247 -30.96 -6.37 -32.30
CA THR A 247 -31.73 -7.61 -32.48
C THR A 247 -30.96 -8.67 -33.27
N ALA A 248 -30.30 -8.27 -34.36
CA ALA A 248 -29.43 -9.16 -35.13
C ALA A 248 -28.22 -9.70 -34.34
N ARG A 249 -27.80 -9.00 -33.27
CA ARG A 249 -26.71 -9.41 -32.36
C ARG A 249 -27.22 -10.09 -31.08
N GLY A 250 -28.49 -10.50 -31.04
CA GLY A 250 -29.07 -11.28 -29.93
C GLY A 250 -29.57 -10.46 -28.75
N TYR A 251 -29.49 -9.13 -28.78
CA TYR A 251 -30.21 -8.30 -27.81
C TYR A 251 -31.73 -8.45 -28.04
N ALA A 252 -32.51 -8.56 -26.97
CA ALA A 252 -33.95 -8.73 -27.08
C ALA A 252 -34.65 -7.42 -27.51
N ASP A 253 -35.16 -7.39 -28.73
CA ASP A 253 -36.09 -6.34 -29.23
C ASP A 253 -37.40 -6.35 -28.44
N ASN A 254 -37.92 -7.57 -28.23
CA ASN A 254 -39.11 -7.87 -27.45
C ASN A 254 -38.97 -9.26 -26.82
N LEU A 255 -38.62 -9.33 -25.54
CA LEU A 255 -39.19 -10.35 -24.67
C LEU A 255 -40.47 -9.72 -24.12
N ALA A 256 -41.60 -10.19 -24.63
CA ALA A 256 -42.87 -9.49 -24.56
C ALA A 256 -43.44 -9.44 -23.13
N THR A 257 -42.99 -8.45 -22.33
CA THR A 257 -43.76 -7.75 -21.26
C THR A 257 -42.87 -6.81 -20.43
N ALA A 258 -42.33 -5.70 -20.97
CA ALA A 258 -41.58 -4.73 -20.16
C ALA A 258 -42.30 -4.31 -18.84
N GLU A 259 -43.64 -4.38 -18.79
CA GLU A 259 -44.48 -4.21 -17.60
C GLU A 259 -44.60 -5.42 -16.64
N GLN A 260 -44.53 -6.68 -17.09
CA GLN A 260 -44.43 -7.83 -16.15
C GLN A 260 -43.02 -7.94 -15.57
N TRP A 261 -42.00 -7.65 -16.36
CA TRP A 261 -40.61 -7.69 -15.90
C TRP A 261 -40.32 -6.55 -14.92
N GLN A 262 -41.09 -5.45 -14.96
CA GLN A 262 -41.13 -4.41 -13.93
C GLN A 262 -41.58 -4.91 -12.54
N ARG A 263 -42.19 -6.10 -12.44
CA ARG A 263 -42.53 -6.76 -11.17
C ARG A 263 -41.42 -7.65 -10.61
N GLN A 264 -40.37 -7.90 -11.39
CA GLN A 264 -39.16 -8.59 -10.93
C GLN A 264 -38.08 -7.53 -10.66
N GLY A 265 -37.43 -7.60 -9.50
CA GLY A 265 -36.72 -6.47 -8.92
C GLY A 265 -35.67 -5.83 -9.83
N ALA A 266 -35.89 -4.59 -10.26
CA ALA A 266 -34.81 -3.76 -10.78
C ALA A 266 -33.90 -3.33 -9.62
N ILE A 267 -32.58 -3.48 -9.76
CA ILE A 267 -31.64 -2.94 -8.77
C ILE A 267 -31.79 -1.42 -8.72
N ARG A 268 -32.22 -0.89 -7.56
CA ARG A 268 -32.16 0.55 -7.29
C ARG A 268 -30.72 0.97 -7.05
N SER A 269 -30.37 2.20 -7.40
CA SER A 269 -29.04 2.78 -7.15
C SER A 269 -28.53 2.53 -5.72
N GLN A 270 -29.35 2.77 -4.70
CA GLN A 270 -29.04 2.54 -3.28
C GLN A 270 -28.70 1.08 -2.92
N GLN A 271 -29.08 0.11 -3.78
CA GLN A 271 -28.79 -1.32 -3.58
C GLN A 271 -27.50 -1.75 -4.28
N ILE A 272 -26.94 -0.95 -5.20
CA ILE A 272 -25.68 -1.31 -5.89
C ILE A 272 -24.47 -1.24 -4.95
N ASP A 273 -24.52 -0.38 -3.94
CA ASP A 273 -23.44 -0.17 -2.97
C ASP A 273 -23.10 -1.45 -2.18
N LEU A 274 -24.09 -2.34 -1.97
CA LEU A 274 -23.86 -3.66 -1.36
C LEU A 274 -22.94 -4.56 -2.20
N PHE A 275 -22.85 -4.29 -3.50
CA PHE A 275 -22.10 -5.09 -4.49
C PHE A 275 -20.88 -4.34 -5.06
N ASP A 276 -20.60 -3.11 -4.63
CA ASP A 276 -19.44 -2.35 -5.12
C ASP A 276 -18.10 -2.98 -4.69
N ASP A 277 -18.11 -3.69 -3.56
CA ASP A 277 -16.99 -4.46 -3.01
C ASP A 277 -16.86 -5.89 -3.59
N VAL A 278 -17.53 -6.20 -4.71
CA VAL A 278 -17.54 -7.54 -5.32
C VAL A 278 -16.15 -8.14 -5.55
N THR A 279 -15.17 -7.35 -6.00
CA THR A 279 -13.78 -7.81 -6.15
C THR A 279 -13.17 -8.27 -4.81
N ARG A 280 -13.48 -7.58 -3.71
CA ARG A 280 -13.04 -7.93 -2.35
C ARG A 280 -13.78 -9.16 -1.83
N THR A 281 -15.08 -9.27 -2.09
CA THR A 281 -15.89 -10.43 -1.72
C THR A 281 -15.42 -11.69 -2.43
N MET A 282 -15.19 -11.63 -3.74
CA MET A 282 -14.62 -12.74 -4.53
C MET A 282 -13.22 -13.12 -4.06
N ARG A 283 -12.33 -12.14 -3.82
CA ARG A 283 -10.97 -12.43 -3.35
C ARG A 283 -10.97 -13.12 -1.99
N ARG A 284 -11.76 -12.64 -1.01
CA ARG A 284 -11.74 -13.10 0.38
C ARG A 284 -12.68 -14.26 0.71
N ARG A 285 -13.94 -14.22 0.28
CA ARG A 285 -14.97 -15.23 0.63
C ARG A 285 -14.99 -16.42 -0.31
N VAL A 286 -14.79 -16.19 -1.61
CA VAL A 286 -14.75 -17.27 -2.61
C VAL A 286 -13.35 -17.86 -2.73
N LYS A 287 -12.33 -17.03 -3.01
CA LYS A 287 -10.97 -17.52 -3.30
C LYS A 287 -10.06 -17.74 -2.08
N GLY A 288 -10.50 -17.40 -0.86
CA GLY A 288 -9.67 -17.48 0.36
C GLY A 288 -8.38 -16.63 0.33
N SER A 289 -8.30 -15.66 -0.59
CA SER A 289 -7.11 -14.83 -0.83
C SER A 289 -7.26 -13.43 -0.23
N HIS A 290 -6.16 -12.70 -0.09
CA HIS A 290 -6.13 -11.33 0.41
C HIS A 290 -6.79 -11.18 1.80
N ILE A 291 -6.59 -12.17 2.68
CA ILE A 291 -7.11 -12.16 4.05
C ILE A 291 -6.43 -11.06 4.88
N TYR A 292 -5.09 -11.02 4.87
CA TYR A 292 -4.24 -10.04 5.59
C TYR A 292 -3.67 -8.96 4.66
N ARG A 293 -4.26 -8.79 3.47
CA ARG A 293 -3.93 -7.79 2.46
C ARG A 293 -5.20 -7.02 2.09
N THR A 294 -5.07 -5.76 1.71
CA THR A 294 -6.17 -4.96 1.16
C THR A 294 -6.64 -5.59 -0.16
N ALA A 295 -7.95 -5.68 -0.37
CA ALA A 295 -8.52 -6.46 -1.48
C ALA A 295 -9.07 -5.59 -2.62
N ASP A 296 -9.13 -4.28 -2.41
CA ASP A 296 -9.80 -3.25 -3.21
C ASP A 296 -8.99 -1.92 -3.16
N GLY A 297 -9.18 -1.05 -4.15
CA GLY A 297 -8.41 0.20 -4.28
C GLY A 297 -8.56 1.18 -3.10
N ARG A 298 -9.78 1.30 -2.54
CA ARG A 298 -10.04 2.17 -1.37
C ARG A 298 -9.30 1.65 -0.14
N GLY A 299 -9.35 0.35 0.11
CA GLY A 299 -8.57 -0.32 1.15
C GLY A 299 -7.06 -0.13 0.96
N HIS A 300 -6.55 -0.30 -0.27
CA HIS A 300 -5.13 -0.07 -0.58
C HIS A 300 -4.68 1.35 -0.21
N PHE A 301 -5.49 2.37 -0.52
CA PHE A 301 -5.26 3.77 -0.17
C PHE A 301 -5.34 3.99 1.35
N LEU A 302 -6.46 3.66 2.00
CA LEU A 302 -6.73 3.97 3.41
C LEU A 302 -5.73 3.32 4.36
N ILE A 303 -5.46 2.01 4.20
CA ILE A 303 -4.47 1.32 5.05
C ILE A 303 -3.06 1.80 4.74
N GLY A 304 -2.77 2.14 3.48
CA GLY A 304 -1.49 2.73 3.10
C GLY A 304 -1.24 4.06 3.81
N LEU A 305 -2.22 4.97 3.75
CA LEU A 305 -2.19 6.30 4.37
C LEU A 305 -2.07 6.22 5.88
N LEU A 306 -2.92 5.42 6.54
CA LEU A 306 -2.92 5.24 7.99
C LEU A 306 -1.57 4.67 8.46
N THR A 307 -1.01 3.70 7.75
CA THR A 307 0.27 3.11 8.13
C THR A 307 1.43 4.10 7.92
N ALA A 308 1.43 4.89 6.84
CA ALA A 308 2.41 5.94 6.63
C ALA A 308 2.38 7.01 7.74
N VAL A 309 1.19 7.42 8.19
CA VAL A 309 1.03 8.34 9.33
C VAL A 309 1.56 7.72 10.62
N VAL A 310 1.24 6.46 10.92
CA VAL A 310 1.77 5.75 12.09
C VAL A 310 3.31 5.67 12.05
N ILE A 311 3.89 5.34 10.90
CA ILE A 311 5.35 5.30 10.69
C ILE A 311 5.98 6.68 10.89
N ALA A 312 5.35 7.75 10.42
CA ALA A 312 5.86 9.12 10.60
C ALA A 312 5.88 9.52 12.09
N ILE A 313 4.78 9.30 12.81
CA ILE A 313 4.69 9.57 14.27
C ILE A 313 5.72 8.73 15.03
N TRP A 314 5.84 7.45 14.69
CA TRP A 314 6.81 6.53 15.26
C TRP A 314 8.26 6.96 15.00
N THR A 315 8.58 7.41 13.79
CA THR A 315 9.92 7.92 13.41
C THR A 315 10.28 9.17 14.21
N ILE A 316 9.34 10.11 14.39
CA ILE A 316 9.54 11.30 15.24
C ILE A 316 9.80 10.89 16.70
N SER A 317 9.05 9.91 17.21
CA SER A 317 9.25 9.34 18.55
C SER A 317 10.60 8.64 18.72
N LEU A 318 11.06 7.86 17.73
CA LEU A 318 12.40 7.27 17.70
C LEU A 318 13.52 8.33 17.74
N TYR A 319 13.38 9.35 16.89
CA TYR A 319 14.37 10.43 16.76
C TYR A 319 14.53 11.20 18.08
N ALA A 320 13.42 11.49 18.76
CA ALA A 320 13.42 12.15 20.06
C ALA A 320 14.05 11.30 21.17
N ARG A 321 13.80 9.98 21.19
CA ARG A 321 14.32 9.04 22.19
C ARG A 321 15.83 8.78 22.07
N SER A 322 16.38 8.86 20.85
CA SER A 322 17.76 8.48 20.55
C SER A 322 18.81 9.52 20.97
N SER A 323 19.95 9.07 21.51
CA SER A 323 21.00 9.94 22.06
C SER A 323 22.15 10.27 21.11
N GLN A 324 22.48 9.38 20.17
CA GLN A 324 23.62 9.49 19.24
C GLN A 324 23.21 10.13 17.89
N LYS A 325 24.14 10.81 17.21
CA LYS A 325 23.85 11.62 16.00
C LYS A 325 23.73 10.77 14.73
N SER A 326 24.67 9.85 14.48
CA SER A 326 24.65 8.86 13.40
C SER A 326 23.42 7.95 13.53
N MET A 327 23.13 7.49 14.74
CA MET A 327 21.95 6.66 15.04
C MET A 327 20.63 7.36 14.70
N ARG A 328 20.49 8.65 15.07
CA ARG A 328 19.35 9.50 14.66
C ARG A 328 19.22 9.63 13.14
N LYS A 329 20.33 9.78 12.41
CA LYS A 329 20.32 9.86 10.94
C LYS A 329 19.89 8.53 10.30
N ALA A 330 20.41 7.40 10.78
CA ALA A 330 20.03 6.08 10.30
C ALA A 330 18.54 5.79 10.53
N MET A 331 18.02 6.09 11.73
CA MET A 331 16.59 5.97 12.03
C MET A 331 15.71 6.90 11.20
N LEU A 332 16.15 8.15 10.98
CA LEU A 332 15.40 9.09 10.15
C LEU A 332 15.35 8.63 8.69
N LEU A 333 16.47 8.16 8.13
CA LEU A 333 16.51 7.59 6.78
C LEU A 333 15.60 6.36 6.68
N ASN A 334 15.64 5.47 7.67
CA ASN A 334 14.76 4.30 7.72
C ASN A 334 13.27 4.69 7.70
N GLY A 335 12.86 5.67 8.52
CA GLY A 335 11.49 6.18 8.52
C GLY A 335 11.08 6.83 7.20
N ILE A 336 11.97 7.60 6.57
CA ILE A 336 11.76 8.19 5.23
C ILE A 336 11.59 7.09 4.17
N LEU A 337 12.43 6.05 4.19
CA LEU A 337 12.31 4.91 3.28
C LEU A 337 10.98 4.17 3.46
N LEU A 338 10.56 3.93 4.70
CA LEU A 338 9.28 3.28 4.98
C LEU A 338 8.10 4.14 4.49
N VAL A 339 8.04 5.43 4.83
CA VAL A 339 6.98 6.34 4.34
C VAL A 339 6.98 6.40 2.81
N GLY A 340 8.15 6.55 2.18
CA GLY A 340 8.30 6.57 0.72
C GLY A 340 7.79 5.29 0.05
N TRP A 341 8.03 4.11 0.65
CA TRP A 341 7.50 2.85 0.12
C TRP A 341 5.98 2.80 0.17
N PHE A 342 5.37 3.28 1.26
CA PHE A 342 3.92 3.38 1.35
C PHE A 342 3.33 4.40 0.38
N THR A 343 3.98 5.55 0.16
CA THR A 343 3.57 6.53 -0.86
C THR A 343 3.61 5.93 -2.26
N VAL A 344 4.72 5.28 -2.62
CA VAL A 344 4.87 4.55 -3.90
C VAL A 344 3.81 3.45 -4.06
N ARG A 345 3.52 2.71 -2.99
CA ARG A 345 2.46 1.70 -2.96
C ARG A 345 1.08 2.31 -3.22
N ILE A 346 0.75 3.44 -2.59
CA ILE A 346 -0.50 4.17 -2.83
C ILE A 346 -0.60 4.59 -4.29
N ILE A 347 0.45 5.21 -4.84
CA ILE A 347 0.50 5.65 -6.24
C ILE A 347 0.32 4.46 -7.20
N LYS A 348 0.96 3.31 -6.95
CA LYS A 348 0.80 2.09 -7.77
C LYS A 348 -0.65 1.60 -7.82
N TYR A 349 -1.36 1.59 -6.70
CA TYR A 349 -2.76 1.16 -6.68
C TYR A 349 -3.74 2.25 -7.17
N LEU A 350 -3.32 3.51 -7.29
CA LEU A 350 -4.10 4.59 -7.89
C LEU A 350 -3.93 4.64 -9.42
N LEU A 351 -2.74 4.32 -9.94
CA LEU A 351 -2.37 4.47 -11.36
C LEU A 351 -2.27 3.13 -12.13
N TYR A 352 -3.07 2.14 -11.72
CA TYR A 352 -3.05 0.74 -12.19
C TYR A 352 -3.15 0.55 -13.73
N ASP A 353 -3.65 1.55 -14.44
CA ASP A 353 -4.14 1.49 -15.81
C ASP A 353 -3.04 1.53 -16.91
N ARG A 354 -1.82 1.96 -16.55
CA ARG A 354 -0.71 2.16 -17.51
C ARG A 354 0.32 1.04 -17.33
N LYS A 355 0.23 -0.07 -18.08
CA LYS A 355 1.10 -1.27 -17.94
C LYS A 355 2.60 -0.95 -17.75
N ILE A 356 3.18 -0.06 -18.55
CA ILE A 356 4.59 0.36 -18.46
C ILE A 356 4.87 1.08 -17.12
N LEU A 357 3.99 2.00 -16.71
CA LEU A 357 4.11 2.71 -15.44
C LEU A 357 3.92 1.75 -14.26
N ASP A 358 3.03 0.77 -14.36
CA ASP A 358 2.84 -0.27 -13.34
C ASP A 358 4.11 -1.10 -13.12
N ALA A 359 4.84 -1.42 -14.20
CA ALA A 359 6.15 -2.08 -14.14
C ALA A 359 7.21 -1.19 -13.47
N TYR A 360 7.35 0.09 -13.85
CA TYR A 360 8.29 1.01 -13.19
C TYR A 360 7.94 1.27 -11.72
N LEU A 361 6.65 1.40 -11.39
CA LEU A 361 6.19 1.49 -10.00
C LEU A 361 6.45 0.19 -9.24
N TRP A 362 6.41 -0.97 -9.88
CA TRP A 362 6.85 -2.23 -9.26
C TRP A 362 8.36 -2.26 -9.02
N TYR A 363 9.19 -1.84 -9.98
CA TYR A 363 10.64 -1.74 -9.80
C TYR A 363 11.02 -0.80 -8.66
N SER A 364 10.29 0.32 -8.51
CA SER A 364 10.53 1.28 -7.43
C SER A 364 10.34 0.70 -6.01
N PHE A 365 9.61 -0.41 -5.83
CA PHE A 365 9.53 -1.09 -4.53
C PHE A 365 10.92 -1.59 -4.06
N TYR A 366 11.78 -1.97 -5.00
CA TYR A 366 13.11 -2.49 -4.68
C TYR A 366 14.09 -1.40 -4.21
N ILE A 367 13.81 -0.12 -4.48
CA ILE A 367 14.53 1.00 -3.85
C ILE A 367 14.48 0.84 -2.33
N PHE A 368 13.30 0.56 -1.78
CA PHE A 368 13.10 0.44 -0.34
C PHE A 368 13.60 -0.91 0.18
N ILE A 369 13.37 -2.00 -0.55
CA ILE A 369 13.88 -3.34 -0.19
C ILE A 369 15.41 -3.33 -0.09
N LEU A 370 16.13 -2.64 -0.99
CA LEU A 370 17.59 -2.58 -1.01
C LEU A 370 18.17 -1.55 -0.04
N LEU A 371 17.51 -0.40 0.16
CA LEU A 371 18.05 0.65 1.05
C LEU A 371 17.75 0.42 2.55
N LEU A 372 16.75 -0.41 2.90
CA LEU A 372 16.44 -0.73 4.30
C LEU A 372 17.52 -1.58 5.01
N PRO A 373 18.08 -2.66 4.42
CA PRO A 373 19.14 -3.47 5.03
C PRO A 373 20.46 -2.72 5.26
N VAL A 374 20.98 -1.98 4.27
CA VAL A 374 22.16 -1.12 4.46
C VAL A 374 21.93 -0.05 5.55
N THR A 375 20.70 0.46 5.69
CA THR A 375 20.34 1.38 6.78
C THR A 375 20.32 0.68 8.14
N PHE A 376 19.85 -0.57 8.21
CA PHE A 376 19.96 -1.43 9.40
C PHE A 376 21.43 -1.75 9.75
N LEU A 377 22.27 -2.06 8.76
CA LEU A 377 23.69 -2.29 8.97
C LEU A 377 24.40 -1.03 9.49
N TRP A 378 24.05 0.14 8.97
CA TRP A 378 24.54 1.44 9.46
C TRP A 378 24.15 1.68 10.92
N LEU A 379 22.90 1.36 11.28
CA LEU A 379 22.44 1.44 12.67
C LEU A 379 23.29 0.54 13.58
N VAL A 380 23.40 -0.75 13.25
CA VAL A 380 24.15 -1.73 14.05
C VAL A 380 25.62 -1.32 14.17
N LEU A 381 26.24 -0.78 13.12
CA LEU A 381 27.61 -0.22 13.16
C LEU A 381 27.75 1.12 13.90
N SER A 382 26.65 1.78 14.27
CA SER A 382 26.65 3.05 14.99
C SER A 382 26.46 2.89 16.50
N CYS A 383 25.67 1.90 16.96
CA CYS A 383 25.21 1.78 18.37
C CYS A 383 26.29 1.91 19.46
N ASP A 384 27.54 1.51 19.19
CA ASP A 384 28.61 1.44 20.21
C ASP A 384 29.55 2.65 20.18
N ARG A 385 29.34 3.61 19.27
CA ARG A 385 30.25 4.76 19.10
C ARG A 385 29.88 5.89 20.05
N PHE A 386 30.55 5.92 21.21
CA PHE A 386 30.43 7.01 22.19
C PHE A 386 30.88 8.37 21.60
N GLU A 387 31.96 8.37 20.82
CA GLU A 387 32.47 9.53 20.09
C GLU A 387 31.94 9.56 18.66
N ASP A 388 30.74 10.11 18.51
CA ASP A 388 30.03 10.14 17.24
C ASP A 388 30.24 11.45 16.49
N SER A 389 31.16 11.42 15.52
CA SER A 389 31.39 12.53 14.56
C SER A 389 30.16 12.85 13.69
N GLY A 390 29.10 12.03 13.73
CA GLY A 390 27.90 12.17 12.92
C GLY A 390 28.10 11.91 11.43
N LYS A 391 29.28 11.41 11.04
CA LYS A 391 29.62 11.02 9.67
C LYS A 391 29.27 9.55 9.44
N MET A 392 28.71 9.26 8.26
CA MET A 392 28.42 7.89 7.84
C MET A 392 29.73 7.09 7.64
N PRO A 393 29.82 5.82 8.08
CA PRO A 393 31.01 5.00 7.84
C PRO A 393 31.28 4.83 6.34
N LYS A 394 32.57 4.85 5.93
CA LYS A 394 32.95 4.67 4.51
C LYS A 394 32.37 3.41 3.89
N LEU A 395 32.41 2.28 4.61
CA LEU A 395 31.82 1.00 4.17
C LEU A 395 30.32 1.12 3.84
N ILE A 396 29.55 1.77 4.72
CA ILE A 396 28.12 2.02 4.50
C ILE A 396 27.91 2.90 3.26
N SER A 397 28.76 3.93 3.06
CA SER A 397 28.69 4.77 1.87
C SER A 397 28.93 3.98 0.58
N VAL A 398 29.84 3.00 0.58
CA VAL A 398 30.10 2.13 -0.57
C VAL A 398 28.91 1.20 -0.81
N LEU A 399 28.35 0.59 0.23
CA LEU A 399 27.16 -0.27 0.12
C LEU A 399 25.95 0.51 -0.42
N PHE A 400 25.74 1.76 -0.01
CA PHE A 400 24.72 2.62 -0.62
C PHE A 400 24.94 2.81 -2.12
N VAL A 401 26.18 3.10 -2.56
CA VAL A 401 26.50 3.23 -4.00
C VAL A 401 26.23 1.94 -4.77
N VAL A 402 26.63 0.78 -4.23
CA VAL A 402 26.35 -0.52 -4.85
C VAL A 402 24.84 -0.77 -4.97
N ASN A 403 24.06 -0.52 -3.92
CA ASN A 403 22.59 -0.63 -3.97
C ASN A 403 21.99 0.33 -5.04
N PHE A 404 22.47 1.57 -5.16
CA PHE A 404 22.02 2.49 -6.21
C PHE A 404 22.36 2.02 -7.63
N ILE A 405 23.52 1.37 -7.84
CA ILE A 405 23.87 0.76 -9.13
C ILE A 405 22.91 -0.39 -9.45
N ILE A 406 22.61 -1.27 -8.48
CA ILE A 406 21.65 -2.37 -8.65
C ILE A 406 20.24 -1.82 -8.96
N ILE A 407 19.81 -0.76 -8.28
CA ILE A 407 18.55 -0.06 -8.57
C ILE A 407 18.55 0.49 -10.00
N GLY A 408 19.63 1.11 -10.45
CA GLY A 408 19.75 1.61 -11.83
C GLY A 408 19.58 0.50 -12.87
N LEU A 409 20.27 -0.63 -12.66
CA LEU A 409 20.14 -1.83 -13.51
C LEU A 409 18.72 -2.41 -13.47
N LEU A 410 18.04 -2.36 -12.32
CA LEU A 410 16.65 -2.82 -12.19
C LEU A 410 15.68 -1.95 -13.01
N PHE A 411 15.87 -0.63 -13.01
CA PHE A 411 15.07 0.28 -13.82
C PHE A 411 15.35 0.12 -15.33
N SER A 412 16.53 -0.37 -15.72
CA SER A 412 16.80 -0.78 -17.11
C SER A 412 16.28 -2.17 -17.47
N ASN A 413 15.58 -2.91 -16.59
CA ASN A 413 15.19 -4.30 -16.84
C ASN A 413 14.37 -4.50 -18.14
N ASN A 414 13.60 -3.51 -18.58
CA ASN A 414 12.86 -3.58 -19.86
C ASN A 414 13.77 -3.65 -21.12
N LEU A 415 15.09 -3.43 -20.98
CA LEU A 415 16.07 -3.54 -22.07
C LEU A 415 16.75 -4.92 -22.13
N HIS A 416 16.75 -5.68 -21.04
CA HIS A 416 17.62 -6.86 -20.89
C HIS A 416 16.98 -8.05 -20.14
N HIS A 417 15.86 -7.86 -19.46
CA HIS A 417 15.07 -8.89 -18.76
C HIS A 417 15.86 -9.83 -17.83
N LEU A 418 16.97 -9.34 -17.24
CA LEU A 418 17.84 -10.15 -16.39
C LEU A 418 17.41 -10.19 -14.91
N PHE A 419 16.53 -9.29 -14.46
CA PHE A 419 15.86 -9.41 -13.15
C PHE A 419 14.51 -10.08 -13.30
N PHE A 420 13.67 -9.56 -14.19
CA PHE A 420 12.31 -10.07 -14.41
C PHE A 420 12.06 -10.32 -15.88
N GLN A 421 11.61 -11.54 -16.16
CA GLN A 421 11.17 -12.01 -17.46
C GLN A 421 9.65 -12.06 -17.44
N PHE A 422 9.00 -11.18 -18.20
CA PHE A 422 7.56 -11.08 -18.33
C PHE A 422 7.23 -10.51 -19.71
N ASP A 423 6.00 -10.74 -20.16
CA ASP A 423 5.46 -10.17 -21.39
C ASP A 423 4.35 -9.17 -21.07
N LEU A 424 4.53 -7.89 -21.42
CA LEU A 424 3.55 -6.82 -21.20
C LEU A 424 2.33 -6.90 -22.14
N THR A 425 2.36 -7.72 -23.20
CA THR A 425 1.18 -7.95 -24.04
C THR A 425 0.08 -8.63 -23.21
N LEU A 426 0.44 -9.59 -22.36
CA LEU A 426 -0.46 -10.30 -21.46
C LEU A 426 -1.14 -9.34 -20.45
N PRO A 427 -2.45 -9.48 -20.17
CA PRO A 427 -3.11 -8.71 -19.12
C PRO A 427 -2.58 -9.04 -17.72
N ASP A 428 -2.36 -10.33 -17.44
CA ASP A 428 -1.96 -10.88 -16.14
C ASP A 428 -0.41 -11.08 -16.01
N TRP A 429 0.38 -10.24 -16.70
CA TRP A 429 1.85 -10.31 -16.72
C TRP A 429 2.48 -10.26 -15.31
N ASN A 430 1.85 -9.54 -14.38
CA ASN A 430 2.31 -9.39 -13.00
C ASN A 430 2.11 -10.66 -12.14
N ARG A 431 1.44 -11.69 -12.67
CA ARG A 431 1.37 -13.05 -12.10
C ARG A 431 2.28 -14.02 -12.85
N HIS A 432 2.36 -13.88 -14.16
CA HIS A 432 3.08 -14.77 -15.07
C HIS A 432 4.45 -14.19 -15.41
N TYR A 433 5.35 -14.19 -14.43
CA TYR A 433 6.74 -13.74 -14.59
C TYR A 433 7.74 -14.72 -13.96
N SER A 434 8.97 -14.70 -14.48
CA SER A 434 10.10 -15.51 -14.01
C SER A 434 11.24 -14.63 -13.48
N TYR A 435 12.02 -15.18 -12.55
CA TYR A 435 13.19 -14.53 -11.96
C TYR A 435 14.45 -14.82 -12.79
N GLY A 436 15.10 -13.76 -13.30
CA GLY A 436 16.36 -13.87 -14.04
C GLY A 436 17.61 -13.93 -13.15
N ALA A 437 18.78 -14.07 -13.77
CA ALA A 437 20.05 -14.22 -13.05
C ALA A 437 20.43 -13.01 -12.16
N LEU A 438 20.21 -11.77 -12.61
CA LEU A 438 20.51 -10.58 -11.79
C LEU A 438 19.56 -10.42 -10.60
N PHE A 439 18.33 -10.97 -10.67
CA PHE A 439 17.45 -11.01 -9.51
C PHE A 439 18.04 -11.86 -8.39
N TRP A 440 18.56 -13.05 -8.71
CA TRP A 440 19.20 -13.91 -7.69
C TRP A 440 20.49 -13.30 -7.14
N ALA A 441 21.31 -12.65 -7.98
CA ALA A 441 22.50 -11.92 -7.53
C ALA A 441 22.14 -10.76 -6.57
N MET A 442 21.14 -9.95 -6.93
CA MET A 442 20.59 -8.89 -6.07
C MET A 442 20.06 -9.45 -4.75
N TYR A 443 19.33 -10.56 -4.78
CA TYR A 443 18.71 -11.15 -3.60
C TYR A 443 19.75 -11.77 -2.65
N ALA A 444 20.82 -12.37 -3.19
CA ALA A 444 21.97 -12.81 -2.42
C ALA A 444 22.73 -11.63 -1.77
N PHE A 445 22.93 -10.53 -2.51
CA PHE A 445 23.55 -9.31 -1.98
C PHE A 445 22.71 -8.69 -0.84
N PHE A 446 21.40 -8.52 -1.05
CA PHE A 446 20.41 -8.09 -0.05
C PHE A 446 20.51 -8.90 1.24
N PHE A 447 20.53 -10.23 1.16
CA PHE A 447 20.69 -11.08 2.34
C PHE A 447 22.07 -10.99 2.97
N SER A 448 23.14 -10.76 2.20
CA SER A 448 24.48 -10.59 2.77
C SER A 448 24.58 -9.38 3.72
N GLU A 449 23.86 -8.28 3.42
CA GLU A 449 23.80 -7.11 4.30
C GLU A 449 23.03 -7.43 5.61
N ILE A 450 21.92 -8.16 5.51
CA ILE A 450 21.15 -8.61 6.68
C ILE A 450 21.99 -9.56 7.54
N ILE A 451 22.64 -10.55 6.93
CA ILE A 451 23.50 -11.54 7.61
C ILE A 451 24.68 -10.84 8.29
N ALA A 452 25.34 -9.89 7.62
CA ALA A 452 26.40 -9.09 8.23
C ALA A 452 25.90 -8.33 9.46
N GLY A 453 24.71 -7.71 9.38
CA GLY A 453 24.08 -7.02 10.51
C GLY A 453 23.73 -7.97 11.67
N ILE A 454 23.22 -9.17 11.37
CA ILE A 454 22.98 -10.22 12.37
C ILE A 454 24.30 -10.64 13.05
N ILE A 455 25.34 -10.95 12.29
CA ILE A 455 26.64 -11.39 12.82
C ILE A 455 27.22 -10.34 13.77
N ILE A 456 27.19 -9.05 13.37
CA ILE A 456 27.67 -7.96 14.22
C ILE A 456 26.80 -7.82 15.49
N LEU A 457 25.47 -7.93 15.37
CA LEU A 457 24.54 -7.86 16.51
C LEU A 457 24.76 -9.03 17.48
N VAL A 458 24.97 -10.25 16.98
CA VAL A 458 25.29 -11.45 17.76
C VAL A 458 26.65 -11.32 18.44
N TYR A 459 27.68 -10.85 17.73
CA TYR A 459 29.01 -10.59 18.31
C TYR A 459 28.94 -9.58 19.47
N LYS A 460 28.17 -8.50 19.31
CA LYS A 460 27.89 -7.51 20.37
C LYS A 460 27.11 -8.11 21.54
N ALA A 461 26.11 -8.94 21.25
CA ALA A 461 25.34 -9.65 22.28
C ALA A 461 26.21 -10.58 23.12
N PHE A 462 27.15 -11.31 22.50
CA PHE A 462 28.10 -12.18 23.22
C PHE A 462 29.05 -11.40 24.14
N LYS A 463 29.52 -10.23 23.70
CA LYS A 463 30.38 -9.33 24.51
C LYS A 463 29.62 -8.60 25.63
N SER A 464 28.29 -8.54 25.56
CA SER A 464 27.46 -7.86 26.55
C SER A 464 27.08 -8.77 27.71
N GLN A 465 27.19 -8.27 28.95
CA GLN A 465 26.77 -9.03 30.13
C GLN A 465 25.24 -9.24 30.22
N LYS A 466 24.43 -8.55 29.39
CA LYS A 466 22.96 -8.65 29.38
C LYS A 466 22.44 -9.48 28.20
N LYS A 467 22.99 -10.69 28.02
CA LYS A 467 22.70 -11.59 26.87
C LYS A 467 21.19 -11.78 26.57
N ARG A 468 20.36 -11.93 27.61
CA ARG A 468 18.89 -12.11 27.49
C ARG A 468 18.18 -10.95 26.75
N ASN A 469 18.76 -9.75 26.74
CA ASN A 469 18.13 -8.58 26.13
C ASN A 469 18.10 -8.66 24.59
N TYR A 470 19.07 -9.32 23.95
CA TYR A 470 19.21 -9.32 22.48
C TYR A 470 18.28 -10.31 21.75
N LEU A 471 17.55 -11.15 22.51
CA LEU A 471 16.66 -12.17 21.95
C LEU A 471 15.49 -11.59 21.14
N GLY A 472 14.88 -10.50 21.62
CA GLY A 472 13.76 -9.83 20.94
C GLY A 472 14.10 -9.36 19.52
N PRO A 473 15.14 -8.51 19.34
CA PRO A 473 15.62 -8.10 18.02
C PRO A 473 15.95 -9.27 17.08
N PHE A 474 16.55 -10.34 17.62
CA PHE A 474 16.93 -11.51 16.84
C PHE A 474 15.71 -12.30 16.32
N ILE A 475 14.70 -12.52 17.16
CA ILE A 475 13.43 -13.16 16.76
C ILE A 475 12.76 -12.35 15.62
N VAL A 476 12.71 -11.02 15.73
CA VAL A 476 12.07 -10.19 14.69
C VAL A 476 12.84 -10.25 13.37
N ILE A 477 14.18 -10.30 13.39
CA ILE A 477 14.96 -10.49 12.16
C ILE A 477 14.68 -11.85 11.53
N ILE A 478 14.63 -12.94 12.32
CA ILE A 478 14.28 -14.27 11.80
C ILE A 478 12.89 -14.25 11.14
N LEU A 479 11.88 -13.69 11.81
CA LEU A 479 10.54 -13.55 11.24
C LEU A 479 10.54 -12.74 9.93
N THR A 480 11.35 -11.68 9.85
CA THR A 480 11.52 -10.86 8.64
C THR A 480 12.11 -11.69 7.49
N VAL A 481 13.20 -12.42 7.75
CA VAL A 481 13.90 -13.26 6.75
C VAL A 481 13.01 -14.40 6.27
N SER A 482 12.37 -15.13 7.19
CA SER A 482 11.43 -16.21 6.85
C SER A 482 10.24 -15.70 6.04
N PHE A 483 9.66 -14.55 6.41
CA PHE A 483 8.57 -13.93 5.65
C PHE A 483 9.02 -13.55 4.23
N SER A 484 10.19 -12.90 4.08
CA SER A 484 10.74 -12.54 2.77
C SER A 484 10.95 -13.78 1.88
N PHE A 485 11.51 -14.86 2.42
CA PHE A 485 11.68 -16.12 1.68
C PHE A 485 10.35 -16.72 1.24
N LEU A 486 9.39 -16.86 2.16
CA LEU A 486 8.05 -17.39 1.86
C LEU A 486 7.28 -16.52 0.84
N TYR A 487 7.54 -15.21 0.81
CA TYR A 487 6.91 -14.28 -0.14
C TYR A 487 7.47 -14.47 -1.55
N VAL A 488 8.80 -14.56 -1.71
CA VAL A 488 9.46 -14.84 -3.00
C VAL A 488 9.15 -16.26 -3.50
N ALA A 489 9.03 -17.23 -2.59
CA ALA A 489 8.55 -18.58 -2.89
C ALA A 489 7.05 -18.66 -3.26
N ARG A 490 6.34 -17.51 -3.30
CA ARG A 490 4.91 -17.38 -3.65
C ARG A 490 3.92 -18.09 -2.70
N ILE A 491 4.39 -18.61 -1.57
CA ILE A 491 3.56 -19.31 -0.58
C ILE A 491 2.63 -18.33 0.15
N VAL A 492 3.17 -17.21 0.66
CA VAL A 492 2.38 -16.23 1.46
C VAL A 492 1.92 -15.00 0.66
N MET A 493 2.35 -14.82 -0.60
CA MET A 493 2.05 -13.63 -1.40
C MET A 493 0.55 -13.40 -1.66
N HIS A 494 -0.25 -14.47 -1.61
CA HIS A 494 -1.69 -14.43 -1.82
C HIS A 494 -2.45 -13.92 -0.61
N ALA A 495 -1.90 -14.03 0.60
CA ALA A 495 -2.57 -13.66 1.85
C ALA A 495 -2.02 -12.36 2.48
N PHE A 496 -0.74 -12.05 2.29
CA PHE A 496 -0.02 -10.97 2.99
C PHE A 496 0.45 -9.86 2.03
N ASP A 497 0.57 -8.63 2.53
CA ASP A 497 1.14 -7.48 1.80
C ASP A 497 2.61 -7.25 2.22
N ILE A 498 3.56 -7.36 1.29
CA ILE A 498 4.99 -7.24 1.60
C ILE A 498 5.34 -5.90 2.26
N THR A 499 4.85 -4.78 1.74
CA THR A 499 5.16 -3.44 2.26
C THR A 499 4.62 -3.27 3.69
N LEU A 500 3.39 -3.74 3.95
CA LEU A 500 2.79 -3.68 5.27
C LEU A 500 3.58 -4.48 6.31
N TRP A 501 3.84 -5.75 6.04
CA TRP A 501 4.46 -6.65 7.00
C TRP A 501 5.95 -6.37 7.18
N THR A 502 6.69 -6.01 6.12
CA THR A 502 8.07 -5.52 6.26
C THR A 502 8.13 -4.23 7.09
N GLY A 503 7.19 -3.30 6.91
CA GLY A 503 7.10 -2.10 7.77
C GLY A 503 6.85 -2.42 9.24
N ILE A 504 5.92 -3.34 9.53
CA ILE A 504 5.63 -3.81 10.90
C ILE A 504 6.85 -4.49 11.53
N PHE A 505 7.49 -5.44 10.83
CA PHE A 505 8.68 -6.10 11.36
C PHE A 505 9.85 -5.13 11.58
N ASN A 506 10.02 -4.14 10.69
CA ASN A 506 11.04 -3.12 10.86
C ASN A 506 10.77 -2.29 12.14
N MET A 507 9.53 -1.83 12.35
CA MET A 507 9.15 -1.13 13.58
C MET A 507 9.34 -1.96 14.85
N LEU A 508 8.95 -3.25 14.83
CA LEU A 508 9.13 -4.19 15.93
C LEU A 508 10.62 -4.43 16.23
N PHE A 509 11.47 -4.54 15.21
CA PHE A 509 12.91 -4.70 15.37
C PHE A 509 13.49 -3.50 16.12
N PHE A 510 13.20 -2.28 15.67
CA PHE A 510 13.69 -1.05 16.28
C PHE A 510 13.18 -0.83 17.71
N GLU A 511 11.90 -1.09 18.00
CA GLU A 511 11.36 -1.01 19.37
C GLU A 511 11.97 -2.07 20.29
N SER A 512 12.16 -3.30 19.82
CA SER A 512 12.83 -4.35 20.61
C SER A 512 14.32 -4.03 20.82
N ALA A 513 14.98 -3.40 19.86
CA ALA A 513 16.38 -2.94 19.95
C ALA A 513 16.55 -1.76 20.92
N LEU A 514 15.54 -0.89 21.05
CA LEU A 514 15.47 0.14 22.09
C LEU A 514 15.21 -0.45 23.48
N ARG A 515 14.19 -1.31 23.62
CA ARG A 515 13.82 -1.91 24.92
C ARG A 515 14.89 -2.84 25.49
N SER A 516 15.65 -3.50 24.63
CA SER A 516 16.81 -4.32 25.01
C SER A 516 18.02 -3.49 25.49
N GLY A 517 18.09 -2.21 25.13
CA GLY A 517 19.27 -1.37 25.35
C GLY A 517 20.43 -1.66 24.37
N LEU A 518 20.20 -2.42 23.30
CA LEU A 518 21.12 -2.49 22.14
C LEU A 518 21.31 -1.09 21.51
N ILE A 519 20.28 -0.27 21.57
CA ILE A 519 20.26 1.14 21.14
C ILE A 519 20.22 2.02 22.40
N SER A 520 21.25 2.84 22.63
CA SER A 520 21.30 3.69 23.84
C SER A 520 20.24 4.80 23.80
N VAL A 521 19.30 4.77 24.75
CA VAL A 521 18.17 5.71 24.86
C VAL A 521 18.42 6.75 25.94
N ASN A 522 17.95 7.99 25.76
CA ASN A 522 18.13 9.07 26.75
C ASN A 522 17.37 8.87 28.10
N ALA A 523 16.62 7.78 28.27
CA ALA A 523 15.64 7.61 29.34
C ALA A 523 16.22 7.38 30.76
N GLN A 524 17.48 6.93 30.89
CA GLN A 524 18.03 6.49 32.19
C GLN A 524 19.06 7.44 32.80
N TYR A 525 19.54 8.46 32.08
CA TYR A 525 20.58 9.37 32.56
C TYR A 525 20.19 10.10 33.85
N GLY A 526 18.93 10.52 34.02
CA GLY A 526 18.48 11.17 35.26
C GLY A 526 18.52 10.26 36.49
N LYS A 527 18.25 8.95 36.32
CA LYS A 527 18.40 7.96 37.40
C LYS A 527 19.87 7.67 37.69
N LEU A 528 20.68 7.52 36.63
CA LEU A 528 22.12 7.28 36.76
C LEU A 528 22.81 8.45 37.48
N PHE A 529 22.45 9.69 37.15
CA PHE A 529 22.95 10.90 37.79
C PHE A 529 22.56 10.96 39.27
N LYS A 530 21.28 10.72 39.61
CA LYS A 530 20.81 10.62 41.00
C LYS A 530 21.51 9.52 41.81
N CYS A 531 21.93 8.42 41.18
CA CYS A 531 22.69 7.36 41.85
C CYS A 531 24.21 7.58 41.85
N ALA A 532 24.73 8.63 41.19
CA ALA A 532 26.16 8.91 41.15
C ALA A 532 26.63 9.48 42.49
N LYS A 533 27.75 8.98 43.01
CA LYS A 533 28.45 9.52 44.18
C LYS A 533 29.29 10.75 43.83
N LEU A 534 28.69 11.69 43.12
CA LEU A 534 29.30 12.96 42.73
C LEU A 534 28.65 14.07 43.56
N ASN A 535 29.46 15.00 44.08
CA ASN A 535 28.94 16.25 44.65
C ASN A 535 28.65 17.22 43.48
N MET A 536 27.54 17.00 42.79
CA MET A 536 27.21 17.72 41.55
C MET A 536 25.71 17.97 41.43
N GLN A 537 25.35 19.20 41.04
CA GLN A 537 23.98 19.60 40.77
C GLN A 537 23.89 20.31 39.41
N ILE A 538 22.73 20.22 38.78
CA ILE A 538 22.38 20.91 37.54
C ILE A 538 21.30 21.94 37.87
N LEU A 539 21.65 23.21 37.75
CA LEU A 539 20.80 24.35 38.04
C LEU A 539 20.06 24.81 36.76
N ASN A 540 18.88 25.42 36.91
CA ASN A 540 18.20 26.11 35.82
C ASN A 540 18.74 27.55 35.63
N ARG A 541 18.14 28.31 34.71
CA ARG A 541 18.56 29.70 34.42
C ARG A 541 18.30 30.71 35.56
N GLY A 542 17.45 30.36 36.53
CA GLY A 542 17.10 31.16 37.70
C GLY A 542 17.73 30.69 39.01
N GLY A 543 18.56 29.63 38.98
CA GLY A 543 19.24 29.08 40.16
C GLY A 543 18.55 27.88 40.83
N ASP A 544 17.39 27.41 40.34
CA ASP A 544 16.73 26.24 40.94
C ASP A 544 17.42 24.93 40.54
N VAL A 545 17.53 23.98 41.47
CA VAL A 545 18.10 22.65 41.23
C VAL A 545 17.15 21.78 40.40
N VAL A 546 17.53 21.49 39.15
CA VAL A 546 16.78 20.61 38.22
C VAL A 546 17.12 19.13 38.45
N LEU A 547 18.38 18.84 38.79
CA LEU A 547 18.91 17.50 38.97
C LEU A 547 20.09 17.53 39.95
N ALA A 548 19.98 16.80 41.06
CA ALA A 548 21.07 16.57 42.00
C ALA A 548 21.58 15.13 41.90
N ALA A 549 22.89 14.94 42.05
CA ALA A 549 23.50 13.64 42.24
C ALA A 549 23.39 13.17 43.70
N GLY A 550 23.57 11.87 43.95
CA GLY A 550 23.24 11.25 45.25
C GLY A 550 24.15 11.64 46.41
N ALA A 551 25.30 12.27 46.12
CA ALA A 551 26.23 12.81 47.12
C ALA A 551 26.31 14.36 47.07
N ALA A 552 25.33 15.02 46.45
CA ALA A 552 25.32 16.47 46.32
C ALA A 552 24.85 17.16 47.61
N GLY A 553 25.69 18.04 48.16
CA GLY A 553 25.35 18.88 49.31
C GLY A 553 24.31 19.96 48.96
N ALA A 554 23.68 20.56 49.97
CA ALA A 554 22.80 21.71 49.75
C ALA A 554 23.63 22.94 49.34
N ILE A 555 23.36 23.50 48.16
CA ILE A 555 24.00 24.73 47.69
C ILE A 555 23.18 25.92 48.23
N PRO A 556 23.82 26.96 48.81
CA PRO A 556 23.13 28.20 49.19
C PRO A 556 22.42 28.86 48.00
N ALA A 557 21.37 29.64 48.25
CA ALA A 557 20.69 30.40 47.20
C ALA A 557 21.69 31.36 46.51
N LEU A 558 21.96 31.12 45.23
CA LEU A 558 22.92 31.91 44.46
C LEU A 558 22.39 33.31 44.21
N SER A 559 23.23 34.31 44.46
CA SER A 559 22.93 35.71 44.13
C SER A 559 22.91 35.94 42.61
N GLN A 560 22.25 37.01 42.18
CA GLN A 560 22.08 37.31 40.75
C GLN A 560 23.42 37.52 40.02
N SER A 561 24.43 38.08 40.69
CA SER A 561 25.81 38.18 40.17
C SER A 561 26.48 36.81 40.01
N GLN A 562 26.33 35.90 40.99
CA GLN A 562 26.85 34.53 40.87
C GLN A 562 26.17 33.76 39.75
N LEU A 563 24.86 33.96 39.52
CA LEU A 563 24.16 33.37 38.38
C LEU A 563 24.66 33.90 37.03
N GLU A 564 25.08 35.16 36.96
CA GLU A 564 25.73 35.72 35.77
C GLU A 564 27.15 35.18 35.56
N ASP A 565 27.95 35.01 36.62
CA ASP A 565 29.29 34.42 36.51
C ASP A 565 29.23 32.94 36.14
N VAL A 566 28.30 32.15 36.70
CA VAL A 566 28.03 30.77 36.26
C VAL A 566 27.49 30.73 34.82
N ALA A 567 26.80 31.78 34.35
CA ALA A 567 26.40 31.88 32.95
C ALA A 567 27.56 32.23 32.00
N ARG A 568 28.64 32.86 32.48
CA ARG A 568 29.90 33.10 31.75
C ARG A 568 30.82 31.88 31.79
N PHE A 569 30.92 31.22 32.96
CA PHE A 569 31.72 30.02 33.20
C PHE A 569 30.81 28.88 33.68
N PRO A 570 30.31 28.01 32.76
CA PRO A 570 29.27 27.01 33.05
C PRO A 570 29.74 25.81 33.89
N LEU A 571 30.87 25.93 34.58
CA LEU A 571 31.42 24.94 35.49
C LEU A 571 32.29 25.63 36.55
N GLN A 572 31.74 25.85 37.74
CA GLN A 572 32.53 26.16 38.94
C GLN A 572 32.94 24.85 39.61
N LEU A 573 34.19 24.81 40.09
CA LEU A 573 34.72 23.77 40.96
C LEU A 573 34.98 24.45 42.30
N ASP A 574 34.32 24.02 43.37
CA ASP A 574 34.69 24.45 44.72
C ASP A 574 36.10 23.96 45.05
N GLU A 575 36.91 24.80 45.69
CA GLU A 575 38.32 24.54 45.95
C GLU A 575 38.55 23.47 47.03
N ALA A 576 38.55 22.20 46.62
CA ALA A 576 39.16 21.10 47.36
C ALA A 576 39.51 19.91 46.43
N PRO A 577 40.72 19.86 45.84
CA PRO A 577 41.12 18.74 44.99
C PRO A 577 41.57 17.54 45.84
N ILE A 578 40.66 16.62 46.12
CA ILE A 578 41.00 15.26 46.59
C ILE A 578 40.71 14.25 45.48
N CYS A 579 41.62 14.19 44.50
CA CYS A 579 41.62 13.14 43.48
C CYS A 579 42.28 11.86 44.00
N THR A 580 41.60 11.10 44.86
CA THR A 580 41.96 9.71 45.13
C THR A 580 41.29 8.77 44.11
N SER A 581 42.07 8.37 43.10
CA SER A 581 41.86 7.21 42.22
C SER A 581 40.41 6.88 41.82
N MET A 582 39.85 7.61 40.86
CA MET A 582 38.64 7.14 40.16
C MET A 582 38.97 5.99 39.19
N PRO A 583 38.11 4.96 39.06
CA PRO A 583 38.20 3.99 37.96
C PRO A 583 38.09 4.69 36.61
N SER A 584 38.83 4.20 35.61
CA SER A 584 38.94 4.81 34.27
C SER A 584 37.59 5.12 33.59
N THR A 585 36.55 4.31 33.86
CA THR A 585 35.19 4.52 33.38
C THR A 585 34.49 5.78 33.90
N ALA A 586 34.82 6.25 35.12
CA ALA A 586 34.22 7.46 35.69
C ALA A 586 34.86 8.74 35.12
N ALA A 587 36.18 8.74 34.90
CA ALA A 587 36.88 9.84 34.24
C ALA A 587 36.34 10.06 32.81
N THR A 588 36.13 8.98 32.04
CA THR A 588 35.53 9.06 30.70
C THR A 588 34.10 9.62 30.73
N PHE A 589 33.32 9.37 31.79
CA PHE A 589 31.96 9.89 31.94
C PHE A 589 31.94 11.41 32.08
N VAL A 590 32.85 11.97 32.91
CA VAL A 590 32.99 13.42 33.10
C VAL A 590 33.49 14.10 31.82
N ILE A 591 34.53 13.56 31.18
CA ILE A 591 35.11 14.11 29.93
C ILE A 591 34.07 14.12 28.78
N SER A 592 33.23 13.07 28.66
CA SER A 592 32.15 13.00 27.68
C SER A 592 31.06 14.05 27.90
N MET A 593 30.80 14.41 29.16
CA MET A 593 29.85 15.47 29.51
C MET A 593 30.45 16.86 29.24
N MET A 594 31.74 17.06 29.54
CA MET A 594 32.47 18.33 29.34
C MET A 594 32.73 18.66 27.86
N SER A 595 33.07 17.69 27.01
CA SER A 595 33.31 17.94 25.57
C SER A 595 32.07 18.47 24.82
N ARG A 596 30.87 18.33 25.41
CA ARG A 596 29.60 18.87 24.90
C ARG A 596 29.26 20.27 25.43
N ALA A 597 30.05 20.81 26.36
CA ALA A 597 29.82 22.11 26.99
C ALA A 597 30.69 23.24 26.42
N SER A 598 31.91 22.95 25.95
CA SER A 598 32.79 23.96 25.34
C SER A 598 33.72 23.37 24.28
N ILE A 599 33.57 23.81 23.03
CA ILE A 599 34.53 23.51 21.95
C ILE A 599 35.80 24.38 22.08
N SER A 600 35.73 25.49 22.83
CA SER A 600 36.85 26.43 22.98
C SER A 600 37.93 25.97 23.98
N CYS A 601 37.65 25.01 24.87
CA CYS A 601 38.56 24.61 25.94
C CYS A 601 39.45 23.39 25.58
N ALA A 602 39.15 22.68 24.49
CA ALA A 602 39.87 21.46 24.10
C ALA A 602 41.33 21.70 23.65
N ALA A 603 41.65 22.92 23.22
CA ALA A 603 43.03 23.31 22.86
C ALA A 603 43.92 23.44 24.10
N THR A 604 43.42 24.09 25.16
CA THR A 604 44.15 24.42 26.39
C THR A 604 44.52 23.18 27.21
N TRP A 605 43.67 22.15 27.19
CA TRP A 605 43.90 20.91 27.95
C TRP A 605 44.97 19.98 27.36
N ARG A 606 45.28 20.08 26.05
CA ARG A 606 46.36 19.27 25.43
C ARG A 606 47.76 19.72 25.85
N THR A 607 47.93 20.98 26.24
CA THR A 607 49.20 21.52 26.76
C THR A 607 49.42 21.15 28.23
N ALA A 608 48.36 21.02 29.02
CA ALA A 608 48.46 20.67 30.45
C ALA A 608 48.81 19.19 30.71
N LEU A 609 48.47 18.27 29.79
CA LEU A 609 48.75 16.83 29.90
C LEU A 609 50.13 16.41 29.36
N LYS A 610 51.07 17.36 29.21
CA LYS A 610 52.44 17.12 28.72
C LYS A 610 53.55 17.49 29.71
N ASN A 611 53.17 17.99 30.89
CA ASN A 611 54.06 18.28 32.02
C ASN A 611 53.64 17.44 33.23
#